data_AF-G3ATM0-F1
#
_entry.id   AF-G3ATM0-F1
#
_cell.length_a   1.000
_cell.length_b   1.000
_cell.length_c   1.000
_cell.angle_alpha   90.00
_cell.angle_beta   90.00
_cell.angle_gamma   90.00
#
_symmetry.space_group_name_H-M   'P 1'
#
loop_
_entity.id
_entity.type
_entity.pdbx_description
1 polymer ?
#
loop_
_entity_poly.entity_id
_entity_poly.type
_entity_poly.pdbx_seq_one_letter_code
_entity_poly.pdbx_strand_id
1 'polypeptide(L)'
;MSSLSFDTTSFFVQGLASGLSKRLSEENDNSLLLNIAPTGRQAKRIAQQINYSEDYIDDFDFEDTPSANLTNKGSITNQTQANVQKFSPARNTPYMKELDDEQKISELVGKPQILIPIKIALENSNSTHKLVDFFMWNLNESLITPYQFAEIVCNDLELPNAMISQIADSINQQIEEYNFASNLQLPTNNPCNVIIDLAVNLNKQLYQDRFEWDLNQNEVTPEQFAQIVVADVGLSLEFKPAISHALHEIIIRVKKEIIEGTFNNEIHNLHLVRGIIFENGIRIFTETSIQNGNDHWEPLVEVLTSSEIERRENERIRNLRRLKRENMKRDYDDYSGAKRRQVGRRRFDELEGSWKGV
;
A
#
# COMPACT_ATOMS: atom_id res chain seq x y z
N MET A 1 66.13 -20.83 14.38
CA MET A 1 64.93 -21.26 13.64
C MET A 1 63.75 -21.23 14.59
N SER A 2 63.06 -20.09 14.67
CA SER A 2 61.81 -19.96 15.45
C SER A 2 60.64 -20.31 14.55
N SER A 3 59.94 -21.39 14.87
CA SER A 3 58.68 -21.78 14.25
C SER A 3 57.65 -20.69 14.48
N LEU A 4 57.19 -20.04 13.41
CA LEU A 4 55.97 -19.24 13.42
C LEU A 4 54.79 -20.20 13.62
N SER A 5 54.33 -20.32 14.86
CA SER A 5 53.01 -20.87 15.16
C SER A 5 51.98 -19.88 14.62
N PHE A 6 51.30 -20.24 13.53
CA PHE A 6 50.07 -19.56 13.16
C PHE A 6 49.09 -19.71 14.31
N ASP A 7 48.80 -18.62 15.03
CA ASP A 7 47.63 -18.57 15.88
C ASP A 7 46.42 -18.81 14.97
N THR A 8 45.80 -19.96 15.14
CA THR A 8 44.46 -20.24 14.62
C THR A 8 43.49 -19.36 15.39
N THR A 9 43.50 -18.06 15.11
CA THR A 9 42.48 -17.14 15.58
C THR A 9 41.15 -17.71 15.14
N SER A 10 40.36 -18.16 16.10
CA SER A 10 39.00 -18.62 15.92
C SER A 10 38.18 -17.47 15.33
N PHE A 11 38.05 -17.44 14.00
CA PHE A 11 37.14 -16.52 13.35
C PHE A 11 35.72 -16.89 13.81
N PHE A 12 35.11 -16.02 14.62
CA PHE A 12 33.68 -16.12 14.88
C PHE A 12 32.96 -15.86 13.57
N VAL A 13 32.32 -16.89 13.02
CA VAL A 13 31.57 -16.77 11.78
C VAL A 13 30.40 -15.81 12.02
N GLN A 14 30.37 -14.70 11.28
CA GLN A 14 29.33 -13.67 11.37
C GLN A 14 28.25 -13.90 10.30
N GLY A 15 27.05 -13.38 10.52
CA GLY A 15 25.96 -13.42 9.53
C GLY A 15 25.23 -14.75 9.37
N LEU A 16 25.42 -15.71 10.30
CA LEU A 16 24.79 -17.03 10.22
C LEU A 16 23.33 -17.08 10.69
N ALA A 17 22.79 -15.98 11.20
CA ALA A 17 21.51 -15.96 11.90
C ALA A 17 20.66 -14.74 11.52
N SER A 18 19.35 -14.94 11.36
CA SER A 18 18.36 -13.88 11.16
C SER A 18 17.19 -14.02 12.12
N GLY A 19 16.63 -12.89 12.55
CA GLY A 19 15.39 -12.83 13.34
C GLY A 19 14.20 -12.28 12.56
N LEU A 20 14.35 -12.01 11.26
CA LEU A 20 13.38 -11.28 10.43
C LEU A 20 12.00 -11.94 10.43
N SER A 21 11.93 -13.22 10.04
CA SER A 21 10.66 -13.95 9.90
C SER A 21 9.88 -14.03 11.20
N LYS A 22 10.59 -14.09 12.35
CA LYS A 22 9.95 -14.06 13.67
C LYS A 22 9.36 -12.72 14.01
N ARG A 23 10.12 -11.62 13.82
CA ARG A 23 9.59 -10.27 14.04
C ARG A 23 8.35 -10.04 13.19
N LEU A 24 8.37 -10.50 11.94
CA LEU A 24 7.22 -10.41 11.04
C LEU A 24 5.99 -11.19 11.55
N SER A 25 6.19 -12.34 12.19
CA SER A 25 5.09 -13.16 12.72
C SER A 25 4.61 -12.82 14.14
N GLU A 26 5.49 -12.25 14.97
CA GLU A 26 5.26 -12.03 16.41
C GLU A 26 4.93 -10.58 16.74
N GLU A 27 5.39 -9.60 15.95
CA GLU A 27 5.08 -8.19 16.16
C GLU A 27 3.74 -7.83 15.50
N ASN A 28 2.80 -7.35 16.31
CA ASN A 28 1.47 -6.93 15.83
C ASN A 28 1.49 -5.60 15.06
N ASP A 29 2.60 -4.84 15.14
CA ASP A 29 2.73 -3.48 14.59
C ASP A 29 3.70 -3.46 13.40
N ASN A 30 3.58 -4.44 12.50
CA ASN A 30 4.35 -4.51 11.26
C ASN A 30 3.60 -3.88 10.09
N SER A 31 4.31 -3.05 9.33
CA SER A 31 3.81 -2.38 8.12
C SER A 31 3.54 -3.35 6.97
N LEU A 32 4.31 -4.44 6.92
CA LEU A 32 4.09 -5.59 6.04
C LEU A 32 3.00 -6.50 6.62
N LEU A 33 1.82 -6.50 6.00
CA LEU A 33 0.70 -7.35 6.44
C LEU A 33 0.91 -8.80 5.98
N LEU A 34 1.72 -9.54 6.73
CA LEU A 34 1.85 -10.99 6.63
C LEU A 34 0.89 -11.67 7.60
N ASN A 35 -0.41 -11.68 7.28
CA ASN A 35 -1.32 -12.51 8.06
C ASN A 35 -0.97 -13.98 7.77
N ILE A 36 -0.58 -14.71 8.80
CA ILE A 36 -0.56 -16.18 8.82
C ILE A 36 -1.69 -16.56 9.78
N ALA A 37 -2.91 -16.74 9.27
CA ALA A 37 -4.00 -17.19 10.14
C ALA A 37 -3.59 -18.51 10.82
N PRO A 38 -3.85 -18.69 12.14
CA PRO A 38 -3.42 -19.86 12.87
C PRO A 38 -4.14 -21.10 12.34
N THR A 39 -3.38 -22.06 11.82
CA THR A 39 -3.91 -23.36 11.39
C THR A 39 -4.03 -24.31 12.58
N GLY A 40 -5.16 -25.00 12.71
CA GLY A 40 -5.31 -26.11 13.65
C GLY A 40 -5.07 -25.75 15.13
N ARG A 41 -4.68 -26.73 15.95
CA ARG A 41 -4.75 -26.77 17.44
C ARG A 41 -4.40 -25.49 18.23
N GLN A 42 -3.66 -24.54 17.67
CA GLN A 42 -3.43 -23.21 18.27
C GLN A 42 -4.70 -22.35 18.34
N ALA A 43 -5.56 -22.39 17.32
CA ALA A 43 -6.86 -21.71 17.34
C ALA A 43 -7.78 -22.23 18.47
N LYS A 44 -7.69 -23.54 18.80
CA LYS A 44 -8.43 -24.12 19.93
C LYS A 44 -7.89 -23.70 21.30
N ARG A 45 -6.59 -23.41 21.44
CA ARG A 45 -6.02 -22.93 22.71
C ARG A 45 -6.37 -21.46 22.98
N ILE A 46 -6.38 -20.64 21.94
CA ILE A 46 -6.79 -19.22 22.04
C ILE A 46 -8.30 -19.13 22.32
N ALA A 47 -9.13 -19.96 21.66
CA ALA A 47 -10.56 -20.01 21.93
C ALA A 47 -10.92 -20.55 23.33
N GLN A 48 -10.07 -21.39 23.94
CA GLN A 48 -10.27 -21.89 25.32
C GLN A 48 -9.81 -20.92 26.41
N GLN A 49 -9.13 -19.83 26.06
CA GLN A 49 -8.70 -18.79 27.01
C GLN A 49 -9.65 -17.60 27.10
N ILE A 50 -10.77 -17.61 26.38
CA ILE A 50 -11.83 -16.63 26.56
C ILE A 50 -12.82 -17.22 27.58
N ASN A 51 -12.50 -17.06 28.86
CA ASN A 51 -13.39 -17.40 29.96
C ASN A 51 -14.41 -16.28 30.15
N TYR A 52 -15.59 -16.40 29.54
CA TYR A 52 -16.76 -15.59 29.88
C TYR A 52 -17.41 -16.16 31.14
N SER A 53 -16.92 -15.73 32.31
CA SER A 53 -17.66 -15.84 33.56
C SER A 53 -17.22 -14.69 34.49
N GLU A 54 -17.71 -13.49 34.23
CA GLU A 54 -17.90 -12.50 35.29
C GLU A 54 -19.11 -12.96 36.11
N ASP A 55 -18.87 -13.80 37.11
CA ASP A 55 -19.82 -13.99 38.20
C ASP A 55 -19.62 -12.84 39.20
N TYR A 56 -20.65 -11.98 39.26
CA TYR A 56 -20.88 -11.08 40.38
C TYR A 56 -20.96 -11.89 41.68
N ILE A 57 -20.00 -11.71 42.59
CA ILE A 57 -20.19 -11.99 44.01
C ILE A 57 -19.66 -10.79 44.79
N ASP A 58 -20.61 -10.00 45.29
CA ASP A 58 -20.46 -8.96 46.30
C ASP A 58 -19.81 -9.50 47.58
N ASP A 59 -19.02 -8.61 48.20
CA ASP A 59 -18.44 -8.64 49.54
C ASP A 59 -19.17 -9.51 50.59
N PHE A 60 -18.46 -10.43 51.24
CA PHE A 60 -18.67 -10.73 52.66
C PHE A 60 -17.44 -11.42 53.30
N ASP A 61 -16.85 -10.68 54.24
CA ASP A 61 -16.10 -11.03 55.45
C ASP A 61 -14.76 -11.82 55.44
N PHE A 62 -13.83 -11.14 56.11
CA PHE A 62 -12.47 -11.45 56.51
C PHE A 62 -12.47 -12.24 57.84
N GLU A 63 -11.73 -13.35 57.96
CA GLU A 63 -10.90 -13.65 59.14
C GLU A 63 -9.96 -14.86 58.96
N ASP A 64 -8.89 -14.84 59.75
CA ASP A 64 -7.61 -15.55 59.69
C ASP A 64 -7.65 -17.09 59.83
N THR A 65 -6.70 -17.78 59.15
CA THR A 65 -5.59 -18.54 59.80
C THR A 65 -4.70 -19.29 58.79
N PRO A 66 -3.37 -19.41 59.03
CA PRO A 66 -2.44 -20.01 58.09
C PRO A 66 -2.20 -21.50 58.39
N SER A 67 -2.52 -22.38 57.45
CA SER A 67 -2.12 -23.79 57.51
C SER A 67 -0.96 -24.07 56.57
N ALA A 68 0.19 -24.37 57.18
CA ALA A 68 1.41 -24.77 56.53
C ALA A 68 1.24 -26.09 55.75
N ASN A 69 1.72 -26.12 54.51
CA ASN A 69 2.22 -27.34 53.89
C ASN A 69 3.50 -27.04 53.13
N LEU A 70 4.61 -27.42 53.78
CA LEU A 70 5.93 -27.57 53.19
C LEU A 70 5.91 -28.77 52.22
N THR A 71 6.23 -28.54 50.95
CA THR A 71 7.01 -29.51 50.16
C THR A 71 7.90 -28.78 49.12
N ASN A 72 9.20 -28.81 49.39
CA ASN A 72 10.35 -28.71 48.47
C ASN A 72 10.33 -27.66 47.34
N LYS A 73 10.82 -26.45 47.66
CA LYS A 73 11.57 -25.64 46.70
C LYS A 73 13.01 -26.14 46.62
N GLY A 74 13.32 -26.91 45.59
CA GLY A 74 14.69 -26.99 45.08
C GLY A 74 15.07 -25.62 44.51
N SER A 75 16.19 -25.07 44.95
CA SER A 75 16.73 -23.81 44.45
C SER A 75 17.16 -23.98 43.00
N ILE A 76 16.35 -23.50 42.05
CA ILE A 76 16.84 -23.16 40.72
C ILE A 76 17.15 -21.67 40.78
N THR A 77 18.44 -21.38 40.78
CA THR A 77 19.03 -20.07 40.50
C THR A 77 18.27 -19.39 39.38
N ASN A 78 17.63 -18.25 39.70
CA ASN A 78 17.22 -17.25 38.73
C ASN A 78 18.49 -16.68 38.08
N GLN A 79 19.03 -17.38 37.09
CA GLN A 79 19.71 -16.70 36.01
C GLN A 79 18.62 -15.93 35.28
N THR A 80 18.76 -14.61 35.31
CA THR A 80 18.22 -13.68 34.33
C THR A 80 18.14 -14.37 32.97
N GLN A 81 16.94 -14.83 32.60
CA GLN A 81 16.64 -15.17 31.21
C GLN A 81 16.67 -13.84 30.47
N ALA A 82 17.86 -13.44 30.06
CA ALA A 82 18.02 -12.52 28.95
C ALA A 82 17.16 -13.08 27.83
N ASN A 83 16.35 -12.21 27.23
CA ASN A 83 15.51 -12.48 26.08
C ASN A 83 16.41 -13.06 24.96
N VAL A 84 16.60 -14.39 24.93
CA VAL A 84 17.30 -15.04 23.82
C VAL A 84 16.31 -15.00 22.68
N GLN A 85 16.35 -13.91 21.90
CA GLN A 85 15.75 -13.88 20.57
C GLN A 85 16.29 -15.12 19.85
N LYS A 86 15.41 -16.11 19.67
CA LYS A 86 15.77 -17.38 19.03
C LYS A 86 15.98 -17.09 17.55
N PHE A 87 17.20 -16.74 17.16
CA PHE A 87 17.57 -16.56 15.77
C PHE A 87 17.40 -17.87 14.98
N SER A 88 16.92 -17.79 13.74
CA SER A 88 16.97 -18.89 12.77
C SER A 88 18.26 -18.76 11.95
N PRO A 89 18.76 -19.85 11.34
CA PRO A 89 19.85 -19.74 10.37
C PRO A 89 19.48 -18.74 9.27
N ALA A 90 20.40 -17.85 8.93
CA ALA A 90 20.22 -16.92 7.82
C ALA A 90 20.09 -17.71 6.51
N ARG A 91 19.11 -17.34 5.68
CA ARG A 91 19.00 -17.85 4.32
C ARG A 91 19.86 -16.98 3.41
N ASN A 92 20.59 -17.62 2.50
CA ASN A 92 21.34 -16.86 1.50
C ASN A 92 20.35 -16.24 0.51
N THR A 93 20.41 -14.93 0.36
CA THR A 93 19.71 -14.22 -0.71
C THR A 93 20.26 -14.70 -2.06
N PRO A 94 19.39 -15.07 -3.03
CA PRO A 94 19.81 -15.43 -4.37
C PRO A 94 20.72 -14.37 -4.99
N TYR A 95 21.86 -14.79 -5.52
CA TYR A 95 22.78 -13.90 -6.23
C TYR A 95 22.40 -13.77 -7.71
N MET A 96 22.34 -12.54 -8.21
CA MET A 96 22.03 -12.23 -9.61
C MET A 96 23.34 -12.07 -10.38
N LYS A 97 23.57 -12.93 -11.37
CA LYS A 97 24.80 -12.95 -12.17
C LYS A 97 24.93 -11.72 -13.07
N GLU A 98 23.81 -11.13 -13.43
CA GLU A 98 23.74 -9.93 -14.26
C GLU A 98 24.42 -8.72 -13.58
N LEU A 99 24.57 -8.74 -12.25
CA LEU A 99 25.28 -7.71 -11.48
C LEU A 99 26.81 -7.80 -11.60
N ASP A 100 27.37 -8.87 -12.19
CA ASP A 100 28.81 -8.97 -12.49
C ASP A 100 29.18 -8.33 -13.84
N ASP A 101 28.18 -8.03 -14.68
CA ASP A 101 28.39 -7.54 -16.03
C ASP A 101 28.55 -6.01 -16.04
N GLU A 102 29.79 -5.54 -15.95
CA GLU A 102 30.13 -4.10 -15.95
C GLU A 102 29.55 -3.35 -17.15
N GLN A 103 29.41 -4.01 -18.32
CA GLN A 103 28.84 -3.38 -19.51
C GLN A 103 27.37 -3.07 -19.31
N LYS A 104 26.59 -4.05 -18.84
CA LYS A 104 25.16 -3.85 -18.55
C LYS A 104 24.91 -2.83 -17.44
N ILE A 105 25.77 -2.81 -16.42
CA ILE A 105 25.69 -1.80 -15.36
C ILE A 105 25.92 -0.40 -15.95
N SER A 106 26.97 -0.23 -16.75
CA SER A 106 27.27 1.04 -17.40
C SER A 106 26.16 1.49 -18.35
N GLU A 107 25.53 0.55 -19.08
CA GLU A 107 24.38 0.84 -19.94
C GLU A 107 23.16 1.30 -19.14
N LEU A 108 22.86 0.66 -18.00
CA LEU A 108 21.74 1.04 -17.14
C LEU A 108 21.95 2.43 -16.50
N VAL A 109 23.17 2.72 -16.03
CA VAL A 109 23.52 4.03 -15.44
C VAL A 109 23.32 5.17 -16.45
N GLY A 110 23.49 4.91 -17.74
CA GLY A 110 23.26 5.89 -18.80
C GLY A 110 21.78 6.20 -19.07
N LYS A 111 20.84 5.40 -18.55
CA LYS A 111 19.40 5.59 -18.76
C LYS A 111 18.80 6.49 -17.66
N PRO A 112 17.80 7.34 -17.99
CA PRO A 112 17.10 8.11 -16.97
C PRO A 112 16.35 7.18 -16.01
N GLN A 113 16.29 7.55 -14.74
CA GLN A 113 15.52 6.81 -13.75
C GLN A 113 14.04 7.19 -13.89
N ILE A 114 13.18 6.20 -14.18
CA ILE A 114 11.72 6.42 -14.27
C ILE A 114 11.07 5.49 -13.25
N LEU A 115 10.70 6.04 -12.10
CA LEU A 115 10.12 5.28 -11.00
C LEU A 115 8.61 5.13 -11.18
N ILE A 116 8.11 3.91 -11.00
CA ILE A 116 6.69 3.59 -11.01
C ILE A 116 6.29 2.93 -9.67
N PRO A 117 5.09 3.25 -9.14
CA PRO A 117 4.61 2.71 -7.89
C PRO A 117 3.99 1.32 -8.11
N ILE A 118 4.62 0.28 -7.56
CA ILE A 118 4.14 -1.10 -7.63
C ILE A 118 3.50 -1.48 -6.30
N LYS A 119 2.30 -2.06 -6.39
CA LYS A 119 1.56 -2.57 -5.24
C LYS A 119 1.28 -4.06 -5.39
N ILE A 120 1.59 -4.82 -4.35
CA ILE A 120 1.31 -6.25 -4.27
C ILE A 120 0.23 -6.48 -3.21
N ALA A 121 -0.82 -7.19 -3.58
CA ALA A 121 -1.88 -7.60 -2.67
C ALA A 121 -2.35 -9.00 -3.06
N LEU A 122 -1.62 -10.01 -2.59
CA LEU A 122 -1.84 -11.41 -2.95
C LEU A 122 -2.19 -12.23 -1.71
N GLU A 123 -3.12 -13.16 -1.89
CA GLU A 123 -3.50 -14.15 -0.90
C GLU A 123 -3.32 -15.53 -1.53
N ASN A 124 -2.60 -16.42 -0.86
CA ASN A 124 -2.38 -17.75 -1.38
C ASN A 124 -3.57 -18.64 -1.05
N SER A 125 -4.32 -19.10 -2.04
CA SER A 125 -5.51 -19.94 -1.86
C SER A 125 -5.28 -21.22 -1.03
N ASN A 126 -4.04 -21.74 -1.00
CA ASN A 126 -3.70 -22.99 -0.35
C ASN A 126 -3.04 -22.81 1.04
N SER A 127 -2.78 -21.57 1.45
CA SER A 127 -2.13 -21.28 2.73
C SER A 127 -2.77 -20.06 3.39
N THR A 128 -2.47 -19.82 4.66
CA THR A 128 -3.01 -18.63 5.33
C THR A 128 -2.19 -17.37 5.06
N HIS A 129 -1.13 -17.45 4.25
CA HIS A 129 -0.25 -16.33 3.93
C HIS A 129 -0.92 -15.31 3.01
N LYS A 130 -1.00 -14.08 3.50
CA LYS A 130 -1.32 -12.88 2.72
C LYS A 130 -0.07 -12.02 2.62
N LEU A 131 0.21 -11.47 1.43
CA LEU A 131 1.26 -10.48 1.21
C LEU A 131 0.61 -9.19 0.72
N VAL A 132 0.72 -8.14 1.53
CA VAL A 132 0.40 -6.77 1.11
C VAL A 132 1.65 -5.92 1.28
N ASP A 133 2.15 -5.41 0.16
CA ASP A 133 3.38 -4.63 0.12
C ASP A 133 3.30 -3.58 -1.01
N PHE A 134 4.17 -2.59 -0.96
CA PHE A 134 4.32 -1.57 -1.99
C PHE A 134 5.78 -1.14 -2.10
N PHE A 135 6.22 -0.81 -3.31
CA PHE A 135 7.58 -0.37 -3.58
C PHE A 135 7.66 0.42 -4.88
N MET A 136 8.80 1.06 -5.14
CA MET A 136 9.06 1.74 -6.41
C MET A 136 9.87 0.81 -7.32
N TRP A 137 9.53 0.77 -8.59
CA TRP A 137 10.27 0.04 -9.62
C TRP A 137 10.80 1.00 -10.68
N ASN A 138 12.04 0.83 -11.12
CA ASN A 138 12.56 1.60 -12.25
C ASN A 138 12.11 0.94 -13.56
N LEU A 139 11.33 1.64 -14.39
CA LEU A 139 10.88 1.13 -15.70
C LEU A 139 12.04 0.74 -16.62
N ASN A 140 13.19 1.39 -16.47
CA ASN A 140 14.38 1.11 -17.26
C ASN A 140 15.27 0.01 -16.66
N GLU A 141 14.86 -0.63 -15.56
CA GLU A 141 15.59 -1.72 -14.92
C GLU A 141 15.78 -2.90 -15.88
N SER A 142 17.01 -3.39 -15.97
CA SER A 142 17.40 -4.47 -16.88
C SER A 142 18.34 -5.51 -16.27
N LEU A 143 18.83 -5.28 -15.06
CA LEU A 143 19.70 -6.20 -14.33
C LEU A 143 18.88 -7.18 -13.48
N ILE A 144 17.75 -6.70 -12.93
CA ILE A 144 16.89 -7.50 -12.06
C ILE A 144 15.53 -7.75 -12.73
N THR A 145 15.19 -9.01 -12.95
CA THR A 145 13.85 -9.37 -13.44
C THR A 145 12.83 -9.38 -12.30
N PRO A 146 11.55 -9.08 -12.57
CA PRO A 146 10.48 -9.23 -11.58
C PRO A 146 10.37 -10.64 -10.98
N TYR A 147 10.74 -11.66 -11.75
CA TYR A 147 10.81 -13.04 -11.25
C TYR A 147 11.90 -13.23 -10.20
N GLN A 148 13.13 -12.78 -10.48
CA GLN A 148 14.24 -12.86 -9.52
C GLN A 148 13.96 -12.01 -8.26
N PHE A 149 13.33 -10.85 -8.43
CA PHE A 149 12.86 -10.05 -7.29
C PHE A 149 11.84 -10.83 -6.44
N ALA A 150 10.85 -11.48 -7.08
CA ALA A 150 9.87 -12.31 -6.38
C ALA A 150 10.52 -13.52 -5.67
N GLU A 151 11.57 -14.11 -6.24
CA GLU A 151 12.35 -15.17 -5.56
C GLU A 151 13.01 -14.66 -4.28
N ILE A 152 13.62 -13.46 -4.31
CA ILE A 152 14.20 -12.83 -3.11
C ILE A 152 13.11 -12.59 -2.06
N VAL A 153 12.00 -11.96 -2.45
CA VAL A 153 10.89 -11.65 -1.53
C VAL A 153 10.35 -12.92 -0.88
N CYS A 154 10.11 -13.98 -1.66
CA CYS A 154 9.63 -15.25 -1.11
C CYS A 154 10.66 -15.93 -0.21
N ASN A 155 11.95 -15.84 -0.53
CA ASN A 155 13.02 -16.38 0.31
C ASN A 155 13.12 -15.65 1.66
N ASP A 156 13.09 -14.32 1.62
CA ASP A 156 13.31 -13.46 2.79
C ASP A 156 12.10 -13.47 3.75
N LEU A 157 10.89 -13.50 3.18
CA LEU A 157 9.63 -13.55 3.95
C LEU A 157 9.18 -15.00 4.27
N GLU A 158 9.97 -16.00 3.87
CA GLU A 158 9.67 -17.43 4.00
C GLU A 158 8.30 -17.83 3.41
N LEU A 159 7.92 -17.21 2.29
CA LEU A 159 6.66 -17.48 1.59
C LEU A 159 6.77 -18.73 0.69
N PRO A 160 5.64 -19.40 0.40
CA PRO A 160 5.63 -20.55 -0.51
C PRO A 160 6.10 -20.17 -1.92
N ASN A 161 6.98 -20.99 -2.51
CA ASN A 161 7.49 -20.79 -3.88
C ASN A 161 6.39 -20.70 -4.95
N ALA A 162 5.21 -21.26 -4.70
CA ALA A 162 4.05 -21.12 -5.58
C ALA A 162 3.57 -19.66 -5.76
N MET A 163 3.93 -18.75 -4.84
CA MET A 163 3.61 -17.32 -4.94
C MET A 163 4.57 -16.56 -5.86
N ILE A 164 5.75 -17.09 -6.18
CA ILE A 164 6.78 -16.39 -6.96
C ILE A 164 6.23 -15.94 -8.32
N SER A 165 5.61 -16.87 -9.07
CA SER A 165 5.01 -16.55 -10.37
C SER A 165 3.88 -15.52 -10.23
N GLN A 166 3.05 -15.62 -9.19
CA GLN A 166 1.93 -14.68 -8.99
C GLN A 166 2.44 -13.26 -8.69
N ILE A 167 3.49 -13.13 -7.88
CA ILE A 167 4.13 -11.84 -7.59
C ILE A 167 4.74 -11.28 -8.88
N ALA A 168 5.52 -12.07 -9.61
CA ALA A 168 6.16 -11.64 -10.85
C ALA A 168 5.14 -11.19 -11.91
N ASP A 169 4.05 -11.95 -12.11
CA ASP A 169 2.97 -11.61 -13.04
C ASP A 169 2.27 -10.30 -12.63
N SER A 170 2.02 -10.11 -11.33
CA SER A 170 1.43 -8.86 -10.81
C SER A 170 2.32 -7.64 -11.01
N ILE A 171 3.64 -7.80 -10.90
CA ILE A 171 4.62 -6.74 -11.17
C ILE A 171 4.65 -6.43 -12.67
N ASN A 172 4.77 -7.45 -13.52
CA ASN A 172 4.82 -7.29 -14.97
C ASN A 172 3.57 -6.58 -15.52
N GLN A 173 2.37 -6.95 -15.05
CA GLN A 173 1.14 -6.29 -15.46
C GLN A 173 1.14 -4.79 -15.14
N GLN A 174 1.61 -4.42 -13.93
CA GLN A 174 1.73 -3.02 -13.54
C GLN A 174 2.81 -2.28 -14.33
N ILE A 175 3.95 -2.92 -14.61
CA ILE A 175 4.99 -2.36 -15.48
C ILE A 175 4.43 -2.01 -16.86
N GLU A 176 3.66 -2.91 -17.47
CA GLU A 176 3.04 -2.65 -18.78
C GLU A 176 2.03 -1.49 -18.73
N GLU A 177 1.17 -1.46 -17.72
CA GLU A 177 0.18 -0.38 -17.52
C GLU A 177 0.87 0.97 -17.32
N TYR A 178 1.88 1.03 -16.45
CA TYR A 178 2.59 2.27 -16.15
C TYR A 178 3.51 2.72 -17.28
N ASN A 179 4.10 1.80 -18.05
CA ASN A 179 4.91 2.16 -19.23
C ASN A 179 4.06 2.91 -20.26
N PHE A 180 2.80 2.50 -20.45
CA PHE A 180 1.89 3.27 -21.31
C PHE A 180 1.65 4.68 -20.73
N ALA A 181 1.36 4.78 -19.43
CA ALA A 181 1.04 6.04 -18.78
C ALA A 181 2.23 7.01 -18.64
N SER A 182 3.46 6.51 -18.46
CA SER A 182 4.66 7.34 -18.30
C SER A 182 5.12 8.01 -19.58
N ASN A 183 4.80 7.42 -20.74
CA ASN A 183 5.10 7.99 -22.06
C ASN A 183 4.11 9.07 -22.50
N LEU A 184 3.07 9.32 -21.70
CA LEU A 184 2.06 10.32 -21.99
C LEU A 184 2.61 11.73 -21.74
N GLN A 185 2.53 12.59 -22.77
CA GLN A 185 2.94 13.99 -22.69
C GLN A 185 1.76 14.89 -22.37
N LEU A 186 1.88 15.68 -21.31
CA LEU A 186 0.89 16.70 -20.97
C LEU A 186 0.92 17.86 -21.99
N PRO A 187 -0.23 18.52 -22.24
CA PRO A 187 -0.28 19.68 -23.12
C PRO A 187 0.62 20.82 -22.61
N THR A 188 1.42 21.39 -23.50
CA THR A 188 2.55 22.32 -23.23
C THR A 188 2.17 23.75 -22.81
N ASN A 189 0.97 23.97 -22.27
CA ASN A 189 0.63 25.28 -21.69
C ASN A 189 1.00 25.30 -20.19
N ASN A 190 2.04 26.04 -19.84
CA ASN A 190 2.48 26.35 -18.46
C ASN A 190 1.32 26.70 -17.50
N PRO A 191 1.53 26.57 -16.17
CA PRO A 191 1.86 25.36 -15.41
C PRO A 191 0.62 24.46 -15.21
N CYS A 192 0.81 23.16 -14.99
CA CYS A 192 -0.30 22.22 -14.81
C CYS A 192 -0.48 21.93 -13.31
N ASN A 193 -0.99 22.93 -12.59
CA ASN A 193 -1.21 22.85 -11.16
C ASN A 193 -2.45 22.01 -10.86
N VAL A 194 -2.26 20.97 -10.07
CA VAL A 194 -3.35 20.12 -9.58
C VAL A 194 -3.34 20.12 -8.06
N ILE A 195 -4.53 19.92 -7.49
CA ILE A 195 -4.69 19.78 -6.04
C ILE A 195 -4.62 18.30 -5.73
N ILE A 196 -3.71 17.92 -4.84
CA ILE A 196 -3.50 16.54 -4.41
C ILE A 196 -4.03 16.39 -2.98
N ASP A 197 -5.00 15.49 -2.82
CA ASP A 197 -5.45 14.97 -1.53
C ASP A 197 -4.72 13.65 -1.27
N LEU A 198 -3.69 13.70 -0.43
CA LEU A 198 -2.88 12.54 -0.09
C LEU A 198 -3.37 11.91 1.21
N ALA A 199 -3.58 10.59 1.21
CA ALA A 199 -3.93 9.82 2.39
C ALA A 199 -3.13 8.52 2.44
N VAL A 200 -2.30 8.36 3.46
CA VAL A 200 -1.39 7.22 3.64
C VAL A 200 -1.65 6.56 4.99
N ASN A 201 -2.08 5.30 4.94
CA ASN A 201 -2.27 4.47 6.13
C ASN A 201 -1.08 3.55 6.31
N LEU A 202 -0.44 3.59 7.48
CA LEU A 202 0.64 2.69 7.84
C LEU A 202 0.48 2.31 9.32
N ASN A 203 0.39 1.01 9.61
CA ASN A 203 0.07 0.49 10.93
C ASN A 203 -1.21 1.13 11.51
N LYS A 204 -1.06 1.85 12.62
CA LYS A 204 -2.14 2.56 13.32
C LYS A 204 -2.16 4.05 12.99
N GLN A 205 -1.29 4.54 12.12
CA GLN A 205 -1.17 5.95 11.81
C GLN A 205 -1.73 6.23 10.41
N LEU A 206 -2.60 7.23 10.33
CA LEU A 206 -3.12 7.78 9.09
C LEU A 206 -2.53 9.18 8.90
N TYR A 207 -1.70 9.34 7.88
CA TYR A 207 -1.23 10.63 7.39
C TYR A 207 -2.18 11.15 6.32
N GLN A 208 -2.66 12.38 6.47
CA GLN A 208 -3.49 13.08 5.48
C GLN A 208 -2.90 14.46 5.21
N ASP A 209 -2.91 14.86 3.96
CA ASP A 209 -2.41 16.17 3.57
C ASP A 209 -3.06 16.63 2.26
N ARG A 210 -3.16 17.95 2.09
CA ARG A 210 -3.69 18.59 0.90
C ARG A 210 -2.74 19.67 0.46
N PHE A 211 -2.20 19.53 -0.74
CA PHE A 211 -1.24 20.48 -1.32
C PHE A 211 -1.42 20.62 -2.83
N GLU A 212 -0.78 21.66 -3.38
CA GLU A 212 -0.73 21.90 -4.83
C GLU A 212 0.53 21.29 -5.40
N TRP A 213 0.40 20.66 -6.56
CA TRP A 213 1.50 20.03 -7.26
C TRP A 213 1.45 20.42 -8.73
N ASP A 214 2.55 20.97 -9.25
CA ASP A 214 2.70 21.17 -10.69
C ASP A 214 3.20 19.87 -11.33
N LEU A 215 2.43 19.32 -12.27
CA LEU A 215 2.78 18.06 -12.94
C LEU A 215 3.94 18.19 -13.94
N ASN A 216 4.30 19.41 -14.31
CA ASN A 216 5.37 19.72 -15.25
C ASN A 216 6.70 20.09 -14.56
N GLN A 217 6.69 20.29 -13.23
CA GLN A 217 7.90 20.63 -12.48
C GLN A 217 8.80 19.40 -12.27
N ASN A 218 10.11 19.62 -12.37
CA ASN A 218 11.14 18.60 -12.14
C ASN A 218 12.10 18.98 -11.01
N GLU A 219 11.80 20.04 -10.25
CA GLU A 219 12.69 20.57 -9.21
C GLU A 219 12.60 19.74 -7.93
N VAL A 220 11.38 19.34 -7.55
CA VAL A 220 11.10 18.57 -6.33
C VAL A 220 10.53 17.22 -6.71
N THR A 221 11.27 16.14 -6.41
CA THR A 221 10.75 14.78 -6.61
C THR A 221 9.83 14.36 -5.46
N PRO A 222 8.89 13.41 -5.70
CA PRO A 222 8.05 12.84 -4.63
C PRO A 222 8.85 12.29 -3.44
N GLU A 223 10.04 11.74 -3.67
CA GLU A 223 10.93 11.22 -2.62
C GLU A 223 11.53 12.33 -1.76
N GLN A 224 11.90 13.46 -2.38
CA GLN A 224 12.41 14.64 -1.67
C GLN A 224 11.29 15.28 -0.83
N PHE A 225 10.11 15.44 -1.42
CA PHE A 225 8.91 15.91 -0.70
C PHE A 225 8.61 15.01 0.50
N ALA A 226 8.53 13.69 0.29
CA ALA A 226 8.27 12.73 1.36
C ALA A 226 9.33 12.77 2.48
N GLN A 227 10.60 12.98 2.12
CA GLN A 227 11.68 13.10 3.10
C GLN A 227 11.52 14.35 3.99
N ILE A 228 11.15 15.49 3.41
CA ILE A 228 10.92 16.73 4.14
C ILE A 228 9.71 16.56 5.08
N VAL A 229 8.59 16.07 4.55
CA VAL A 229 7.37 15.82 5.34
C VAL A 229 7.63 14.92 6.55
N VAL A 230 8.33 13.79 6.34
CA VAL A 230 8.63 12.86 7.43
C VAL A 230 9.54 13.49 8.48
N ALA A 231 10.51 14.32 8.07
CA ALA A 231 11.40 15.02 8.98
C ALA A 231 10.67 16.10 9.79
N ASP A 232 9.78 16.87 9.15
CA ASP A 232 9.07 17.99 9.78
C ASP A 232 7.98 17.51 10.73
N VAL A 233 7.24 16.46 10.36
CA VAL A 233 6.14 15.89 11.16
C VAL A 233 6.67 14.91 12.22
N GLY A 234 7.88 14.38 12.06
CA GLY A 234 8.47 13.40 12.98
C GLY A 234 7.87 11.99 12.85
N LEU A 235 7.53 11.59 11.62
CA LEU A 235 6.99 10.25 11.32
C LEU A 235 8.09 9.19 11.27
N SER A 236 7.70 7.91 11.35
CA SER A 236 8.61 6.79 11.10
C SER A 236 9.17 6.85 9.67
N LEU A 237 10.40 6.37 9.47
CA LEU A 237 11.04 6.33 8.16
C LEU A 237 10.29 5.44 7.15
N GLU A 238 9.41 4.54 7.62
CA GLU A 238 8.51 3.76 6.76
C GLU A 238 7.50 4.63 6.00
N PHE A 239 7.17 5.83 6.52
CA PHE A 239 6.29 6.77 5.81
C PHE A 239 6.97 7.40 4.59
N LYS A 240 8.31 7.48 4.54
CA LYS A 240 9.01 8.07 3.40
C LYS A 240 8.69 7.33 2.09
N PRO A 241 8.90 6.00 1.98
CA PRO A 241 8.50 5.27 0.77
C PRO A 241 6.99 5.25 0.57
N ALA A 242 6.18 5.23 1.65
CA ALA A 242 4.72 5.19 1.55
C ALA A 242 4.12 6.45 0.91
N ILE A 243 4.59 7.62 1.35
CA ILE A 243 4.21 8.94 0.82
C ILE A 243 4.67 9.08 -0.63
N SER A 244 5.93 8.73 -0.92
CA SER A 244 6.46 8.78 -2.29
C SER A 244 5.64 7.90 -3.25
N HIS A 245 5.39 6.64 -2.87
CA HIS A 245 4.60 5.71 -3.65
C HIS A 245 3.18 6.25 -3.93
N ALA A 246 2.48 6.70 -2.90
CA ALA A 246 1.12 7.22 -3.04
C ALA A 246 1.07 8.49 -3.90
N LEU A 247 2.07 9.36 -3.80
CA LEU A 247 2.18 10.57 -4.61
C LEU A 247 2.44 10.24 -6.09
N HIS A 248 3.36 9.32 -6.40
CA HIS A 248 3.57 8.83 -7.76
C HIS A 248 2.29 8.22 -8.35
N GLU A 249 1.54 7.45 -7.57
CA GLU A 249 0.29 6.83 -8.01
C GLU A 249 -0.75 7.90 -8.40
N ILE A 250 -0.90 8.94 -7.58
CA ILE A 250 -1.80 10.06 -7.86
C ILE A 250 -1.34 10.84 -9.09
N ILE A 251 -0.05 11.16 -9.20
CA ILE A 251 0.52 11.91 -10.34
C ILE A 251 0.24 11.18 -11.65
N ILE A 252 0.51 9.88 -11.72
CA ILE A 252 0.30 9.10 -12.94
C ILE A 252 -1.19 9.00 -13.28
N ARG A 253 -2.05 8.76 -12.28
CA ARG A 253 -3.51 8.70 -12.47
C ARG A 253 -4.05 10.00 -13.03
N VAL A 254 -3.67 11.13 -12.45
CA VAL A 254 -4.10 12.47 -12.89
C VAL A 254 -3.57 12.76 -14.30
N LYS A 255 -2.31 12.42 -14.60
CA LYS A 255 -1.76 12.56 -15.97
C LYS A 255 -2.60 11.81 -17.01
N LYS A 256 -2.98 10.57 -16.69
CA LYS A 256 -3.84 9.76 -17.55
C LYS A 256 -5.22 10.40 -17.76
N GLU A 257 -5.86 10.85 -16.69
CA GLU A 257 -7.18 11.51 -16.74
C GLU A 257 -7.16 12.81 -17.58
N ILE A 258 -6.09 13.61 -17.47
CA ILE A 258 -5.94 14.85 -18.24
C ILE A 258 -5.90 14.54 -19.74
N ILE A 259 -5.17 13.50 -20.13
CA ILE A 259 -4.93 13.16 -21.53
C ILE A 259 -6.13 12.43 -22.14
N GLU A 260 -6.83 11.62 -21.35
CA GLU A 260 -8.12 11.04 -21.74
C GLU A 260 -9.25 12.09 -21.79
N GLY A 261 -9.02 13.29 -21.26
CA GLY A 261 -10.01 14.38 -21.21
C GLY A 261 -11.11 14.14 -20.17
N THR A 262 -10.94 13.17 -19.28
CA THR A 262 -11.87 12.81 -18.20
C THR A 262 -11.58 13.58 -16.91
N PHE A 263 -10.42 14.25 -16.83
CA PHE A 263 -10.06 15.07 -15.69
C PHE A 263 -11.02 16.24 -15.49
N ASN A 264 -11.55 16.38 -14.28
CA ASN A 264 -12.54 17.39 -13.95
C ASN A 264 -11.88 18.76 -13.71
N ASN A 265 -11.47 19.39 -14.81
CA ASN A 265 -10.88 20.73 -14.81
C ASN A 265 -11.78 21.76 -14.13
N GLU A 266 -13.10 21.65 -14.21
CA GLU A 266 -14.01 22.62 -13.61
C GLU A 266 -13.98 22.60 -12.09
N ILE A 267 -13.99 21.41 -11.46
CA ILE A 267 -13.89 21.29 -10.00
C ILE A 267 -12.52 21.75 -9.51
N HIS A 268 -11.44 21.40 -10.22
CA HIS A 268 -10.10 21.86 -9.86
C HIS A 268 -9.96 23.37 -10.02
N ASN A 269 -10.41 23.94 -11.14
CA ASN A 269 -10.45 25.38 -11.35
C ASN A 269 -11.33 26.08 -10.32
N LEU A 270 -12.45 25.49 -9.90
CA LEU A 270 -13.30 26.05 -8.85
C LEU A 270 -12.64 25.99 -7.48
N HIS A 271 -11.89 24.94 -7.14
CA HIS A 271 -11.15 24.86 -5.88
C HIS A 271 -9.95 25.82 -5.87
N LEU A 272 -9.27 25.98 -7.01
CA LEU A 272 -8.28 27.04 -7.20
C LEU A 272 -8.94 28.42 -7.06
N VAL A 273 -10.07 28.68 -7.73
CA VAL A 273 -10.71 30.01 -7.71
C VAL A 273 -11.39 30.33 -6.36
N ARG A 274 -11.96 29.35 -5.65
CA ARG A 274 -12.66 29.55 -4.36
C ARG A 274 -11.73 29.71 -3.15
N GLY A 275 -10.42 29.50 -3.32
CA GLY A 275 -9.37 29.88 -2.35
C GLY A 275 -8.88 31.34 -2.48
N ILE A 276 -9.57 32.15 -3.28
CA ILE A 276 -9.54 33.62 -3.45
C ILE A 276 -8.12 34.26 -3.52
N ILE A 277 -7.75 34.53 -4.79
CA ILE A 277 -6.70 35.43 -5.33
C ILE A 277 -5.29 34.83 -5.40
N PHE A 278 -5.04 34.15 -6.52
CA PHE A 278 -3.78 33.54 -6.94
C PHE A 278 -2.86 34.48 -7.73
N GLU A 279 -3.06 35.81 -7.66
CA GLU A 279 -2.15 36.71 -8.38
C GLU A 279 -0.75 36.75 -7.73
N ASN A 280 -0.59 36.36 -6.46
CA ASN A 280 0.68 36.49 -5.73
C ASN A 280 1.07 35.30 -4.81
N GLY A 281 0.48 34.10 -4.97
CA GLY A 281 0.94 32.89 -4.27
C GLY A 281 0.65 32.83 -2.75
N ILE A 282 -0.35 33.56 -2.25
CA ILE A 282 -0.76 33.55 -0.84
C ILE A 282 -2.18 32.96 -0.75
N ARG A 283 -2.38 31.97 0.13
CA ARG A 283 -3.71 31.40 0.40
C ARG A 283 -4.47 32.26 1.41
N ILE A 284 -5.69 32.70 1.06
CA ILE A 284 -6.55 33.48 1.95
C ILE A 284 -7.72 32.61 2.42
N PHE A 285 -7.86 32.48 3.74
CA PHE A 285 -8.98 31.77 4.36
C PHE A 285 -10.19 32.71 4.52
N THR A 286 -11.38 32.24 4.17
CA THR A 286 -12.65 32.95 4.40
C THR A 286 -13.53 32.19 5.39
N GLU A 287 -14.44 32.88 6.10
CA GLU A 287 -15.37 32.20 7.03
C GLU A 287 -16.19 31.09 6.34
N THR A 288 -16.58 31.29 5.09
CA THR A 288 -17.28 30.30 4.26
C THR A 288 -16.43 29.08 3.93
N SER A 289 -15.13 29.25 3.71
CA SER A 289 -14.25 28.17 3.31
C SER A 289 -13.88 27.30 4.52
N ILE A 290 -13.82 27.90 5.72
CA ILE A 290 -13.67 27.23 7.02
C ILE A 290 -14.91 26.35 7.31
N GLN A 291 -16.11 26.90 7.14
CA GLN A 291 -17.37 26.18 7.42
C GLN A 291 -17.58 24.96 6.52
N ASN A 292 -17.04 24.98 5.31
CA ASN A 292 -17.21 23.91 4.32
C ASN A 292 -16.12 22.84 4.42
N GLY A 293 -15.13 22.99 5.31
CA GLY A 293 -14.02 22.04 5.49
C GLY A 293 -13.01 21.99 4.32
N ASN A 294 -13.15 22.88 3.33
CA ASN A 294 -12.25 22.97 2.17
C ASN A 294 -10.93 23.70 2.47
N ASP A 295 -10.75 24.19 3.70
CA ASP A 295 -9.63 25.01 4.14
C ASP A 295 -8.50 24.26 4.83
N HIS A 296 -8.62 22.95 5.01
CA HIS A 296 -7.56 22.15 5.62
C HIS A 296 -6.46 21.89 4.57
N TRP A 297 -5.43 22.74 4.57
CA TRP A 297 -4.22 22.69 3.75
C TRP A 297 -3.00 22.49 4.65
N GLU A 298 -3.07 21.46 5.48
CA GLU A 298 -2.05 21.14 6.46
C GLU A 298 -1.92 19.61 6.63
N PRO A 299 -0.72 19.12 6.97
CA PRO A 299 -0.52 17.72 7.27
C PRO A 299 -1.18 17.36 8.61
N LEU A 300 -2.01 16.32 8.59
CA LEU A 300 -2.69 15.76 9.75
C LEU A 300 -2.24 14.31 9.96
N VAL A 301 -1.85 13.97 11.18
CA VAL A 301 -1.56 12.60 11.58
C VAL A 301 -2.56 12.15 12.64
N GLU A 302 -3.40 11.19 12.28
CA GLU A 302 -4.33 10.54 13.20
C GLU A 302 -3.81 9.18 13.63
N VAL A 303 -3.86 8.89 14.93
CA VAL A 303 -3.64 7.54 15.45
C VAL A 303 -5.00 6.86 15.58
N LEU A 304 -5.17 5.75 14.86
CA LEU A 304 -6.39 5.00 14.74
C LEU A 304 -6.33 3.71 15.55
N THR A 305 -7.45 3.35 16.15
CA THR A 305 -7.64 2.04 16.77
C THR A 305 -7.87 0.97 15.70
N SER A 306 -7.58 -0.30 16.03
CA SER A 306 -7.80 -1.43 15.11
C SER A 306 -9.24 -1.54 14.62
N SER A 307 -10.23 -1.23 15.47
CA SER A 307 -11.64 -1.22 15.12
C SER A 307 -12.02 -0.09 14.18
N GLU A 308 -11.42 1.10 14.33
CA GLU A 308 -11.61 2.23 13.41
C GLU A 308 -11.00 1.94 12.04
N ILE A 309 -9.81 1.32 12.00
CA ILE A 309 -9.16 0.87 10.76
C ILE A 309 -10.04 -0.13 10.04
N GLU A 310 -10.53 -1.16 10.74
CA GLU A 310 -11.40 -2.18 10.15
C GLU A 310 -12.72 -1.56 9.66
N ARG A 311 -13.32 -0.66 10.43
CA ARG A 311 -14.55 0.06 10.04
C ARG A 311 -14.34 0.88 8.77
N ARG A 312 -13.25 1.65 8.69
CA ARG A 312 -12.91 2.47 7.53
C ARG A 312 -12.58 1.62 6.30
N GLU A 313 -11.85 0.51 6.45
CA GLU A 313 -11.56 -0.41 5.34
C GLU A 313 -12.85 -1.08 4.82
N ASN A 314 -13.72 -1.55 5.73
CA ASN A 314 -15.02 -2.11 5.36
C ASN A 314 -15.93 -1.09 4.67
N GLU A 315 -15.86 0.19 5.05
CA GLU A 315 -16.58 1.28 4.39
C GLU A 315 -16.00 1.58 3.00
N ARG A 316 -14.67 1.64 2.87
CA ARG A 316 -13.96 1.80 1.61
C ARG A 316 -14.29 0.69 0.62
N ILE A 317 -14.27 -0.57 1.06
CA ILE A 317 -14.67 -1.73 0.25
C ILE A 317 -16.13 -1.62 -0.19
N ARG A 318 -17.03 -1.20 0.72
CA ARG A 318 -18.46 -0.99 0.39
C ARG A 318 -18.64 0.11 -0.66
N ASN A 319 -17.92 1.22 -0.53
CA ASN A 319 -17.95 2.33 -1.50
C ASN A 319 -17.39 1.89 -2.85
N LEU A 320 -16.28 1.16 -2.88
CA LEU A 320 -15.72 0.60 -4.12
C LEU A 320 -16.71 -0.34 -4.81
N ARG A 321 -17.42 -1.18 -4.06
CA ARG A 321 -18.50 -2.05 -4.59
C ARG A 321 -19.72 -1.25 -5.06
N ARG A 322 -20.04 -0.11 -4.45
CA ARG A 322 -21.10 0.79 -4.93
C ARG A 322 -20.69 1.44 -6.25
N LEU A 323 -19.48 2.00 -6.32
CA LEU A 323 -18.96 2.63 -7.52
C LEU A 323 -18.86 1.66 -8.70
N LYS A 324 -18.38 0.42 -8.47
CA LYS A 324 -18.39 -0.64 -9.50
C LYS A 324 -19.79 -0.94 -10.03
N ARG A 325 -20.81 -0.97 -9.16
CA ARG A 325 -22.20 -1.18 -9.56
C ARG A 325 -22.77 0.01 -10.32
N GLU A 326 -22.42 1.23 -9.93
CA GLU A 326 -22.84 2.44 -10.65
C GLU A 326 -22.20 2.54 -12.04
N ASN A 327 -20.92 2.21 -12.18
CA ASN A 327 -20.25 2.15 -13.49
C ASN A 327 -20.90 1.09 -14.39
N MET A 328 -21.14 -0.12 -13.89
CA MET A 328 -21.87 -1.16 -14.64
C MET A 328 -23.29 -0.74 -15.04
N LYS A 329 -23.96 0.06 -14.22
CA LYS A 329 -25.30 0.59 -14.54
C LYS A 329 -25.24 1.66 -15.64
N ARG A 330 -24.25 2.55 -15.59
CA ARG A 330 -24.03 3.56 -16.66
C ARG A 330 -23.77 2.89 -18.01
N ASP A 331 -22.94 1.85 -18.03
CA ASP A 331 -22.67 1.07 -19.26
C ASP A 331 -23.96 0.43 -19.84
N TYR A 332 -24.87 -0.03 -18.97
CA TYR A 332 -26.15 -0.60 -19.39
C TYR A 332 -27.13 0.48 -19.91
N ASP A 333 -27.18 1.64 -19.26
CA ASP A 333 -28.05 2.74 -19.66
C ASP A 333 -27.62 3.35 -21.01
N ASP A 334 -26.31 3.49 -21.28
CA ASP A 334 -25.76 3.93 -22.57
C ASP A 334 -26.06 2.94 -23.71
N TYR A 335 -25.99 1.62 -23.45
CA TYR A 335 -26.36 0.61 -24.44
C TYR A 335 -27.88 0.52 -24.69
N SER A 336 -28.70 0.88 -23.69
CA SER A 336 -30.17 0.88 -23.82
C SER A 336 -30.70 2.13 -24.53
N GLY A 337 -30.01 3.27 -24.40
CA GLY A 337 -30.37 4.54 -25.04
C GLY A 337 -30.30 4.50 -26.57
N ALA A 338 -29.35 3.76 -27.13
CA ALA A 338 -29.21 3.57 -28.58
C ALA A 338 -30.36 2.76 -29.20
N LYS A 339 -30.94 1.79 -28.47
CA LYS A 339 -32.06 0.96 -28.98
C LYS A 339 -33.42 1.64 -28.91
N ARG A 340 -33.63 2.65 -28.04
CA ARG A 340 -34.92 3.36 -27.97
C ARG A 340 -35.13 4.38 -29.09
N ARG A 341 -34.08 4.86 -29.77
CA ARG A 341 -34.22 5.85 -30.86
C ARG A 341 -34.62 5.27 -32.22
N GLN A 342 -34.66 3.95 -32.40
CA GLN A 342 -35.04 3.32 -33.68
C GLN A 342 -36.47 2.73 -33.74
N VAL A 343 -37.27 2.82 -32.67
CA VAL A 343 -38.64 2.29 -32.67
C VAL A 343 -39.66 3.43 -32.65
N GLY A 344 -39.71 4.21 -33.73
CA GLY A 344 -40.59 5.39 -33.81
C GLY A 344 -40.98 5.85 -35.22
N ARG A 345 -40.68 5.10 -36.28
CA ARG A 345 -41.20 5.37 -37.63
C ARG A 345 -41.93 4.13 -38.16
N ARG A 346 -43.19 3.95 -37.73
CA ARG A 346 -44.12 3.03 -38.38
C ARG A 346 -44.95 3.81 -39.40
N ARG A 347 -44.69 3.47 -40.67
CA ARG A 347 -45.62 3.32 -41.81
C ARG A 347 -46.90 4.15 -41.78
N PHE A 348 -46.93 5.19 -42.61
CA PHE A 348 -48.13 5.67 -43.28
C PHE A 348 -47.78 5.81 -44.77
N ASP A 349 -48.76 5.54 -45.64
CA ASP A 349 -48.73 5.57 -47.10
C ASP A 349 -48.14 4.35 -47.85
N GLU A 350 -49.02 3.40 -48.12
CA GLU A 350 -49.11 2.68 -49.41
C GLU A 350 -50.48 2.00 -49.48
N LEU A 351 -51.49 2.74 -49.94
CA LEU A 351 -52.76 2.19 -50.43
C LEU A 351 -53.44 3.22 -51.33
N GLU A 352 -52.89 3.39 -52.52
CA GLU A 352 -53.55 4.06 -53.63
C GLU A 352 -53.37 3.16 -54.87
N GLY A 353 -54.47 2.65 -55.43
CA GLY A 353 -54.49 2.14 -56.81
C GLY A 353 -55.19 0.79 -57.05
N SER A 354 -56.29 0.85 -57.81
CA SER A 354 -57.06 -0.23 -58.44
C SER A 354 -58.01 -0.97 -57.48
N TRP A 355 -59.33 -0.86 -57.61
CA TRP A 355 -60.09 -1.36 -58.77
C TRP A 355 -61.24 -0.44 -59.20
N LYS A 356 -61.26 -0.13 -60.51
CA LYS A 356 -62.45 0.25 -61.26
C LYS A 356 -63.27 -1.01 -61.54
N GLY A 357 -64.60 -0.90 -61.50
CA GLY A 357 -65.53 -2.01 -61.72
C GLY A 357 -65.62 -2.50 -63.16
N VAL A 358 -66.06 -3.74 -63.32
CA VAL A 358 -67.27 -4.21 -64.02
C VAL A 358 -67.70 -5.50 -63.31
#